data_AF-M7UV29-F1
#
_entry.id   AF-M7UV29-F1
#
_cell.length_a   1.000
_cell.length_b   1.000
_cell.length_c   1.000
_cell.angle_alpha   90.00
_cell.angle_beta   90.00
_cell.angle_gamma   90.00
#
_symmetry.space_group_name_H-M   'P 1'
#
loop_
_entity.id
_entity.type
_entity.pdbx_description
1 polymer ?
#
loop_
_entity_poly.entity_id
_entity_poly.type
_entity_poly.pdbx_seq_one_letter_code
_entity_poly.pdbx_strand_id
1 'polypeptide(L)'
;MTRQLRSKKGQVSDHKNAGVLNGLILANGGVLTYQHVVCLSTKPRSDGKEYQNGNPCASIVQSVTSNDKNDLDIVGSEGVKNGVWEGIIETYTVQFSRKNEPQTGFVVGRLKQTGKRFLANVADSKTLRNLVKESEEEIIGKGGWIWKEEDGKRNLFGFERGASL
;
A
#
# COMPACT_ATOMS: atom_id res chain seq x y z
N MET A 1 -18.16 30.04 -14.14
CA MET A 1 -19.14 29.58 -13.13
C MET A 1 -18.46 29.65 -11.74
N THR A 2 -18.18 30.85 -11.23
CA THR A 2 -17.11 31.06 -10.21
C THR A 2 -17.58 31.83 -8.97
N ARG A 3 -18.88 31.85 -8.68
CA ARG A 3 -19.47 32.80 -7.72
C ARG A 3 -20.31 32.17 -6.60
N GLN A 4 -20.09 30.91 -6.24
CA GLN A 4 -20.82 30.28 -5.12
C GLN A 4 -20.03 30.19 -3.80
N LEU A 5 -18.69 30.21 -3.82
CA LEU A 5 -17.91 30.17 -2.56
C LEU A 5 -18.01 31.45 -1.72
N ARG A 6 -18.55 32.55 -2.27
CA ARG A 6 -18.69 33.83 -1.55
C ARG A 6 -20.13 34.13 -1.07
N SER A 7 -21.15 33.35 -1.47
CA SER A 7 -22.55 33.72 -1.19
C SER A 7 -23.05 33.33 0.21
N LYS A 8 -22.36 32.44 0.94
CA LYS A 8 -22.71 32.09 2.32
C LYS A 8 -22.29 33.13 3.37
N LYS A 9 -21.82 34.31 2.96
CA LYS A 9 -21.48 35.41 3.89
C LYS A 9 -22.73 36.08 4.50
N GLY A 10 -23.93 35.82 3.98
CA GLY A 10 -25.17 36.49 4.39
C GLY A 10 -26.09 35.73 5.36
N GLN A 11 -25.78 34.47 5.74
CA GLN A 11 -26.67 33.66 6.60
C GLN A 11 -26.00 33.11 7.87
N VAL A 12 -24.77 33.53 8.18
CA VAL A 12 -24.10 33.21 9.45
C VAL A 12 -23.70 34.52 10.13
N SER A 13 -24.65 35.43 10.28
CA SER A 13 -24.56 36.57 11.18
C SER A 13 -24.90 36.08 12.58
N ASP A 14 -23.88 35.88 13.42
CA ASP A 14 -23.88 36.21 14.87
C ASP A 14 -22.75 35.55 15.67
N HIS A 15 -21.86 34.78 15.03
CA HIS A 15 -20.57 34.52 15.64
C HIS A 15 -19.59 35.63 15.27
N LYS A 16 -19.23 36.47 16.24
CA LYS A 16 -18.15 37.49 16.18
C LYS A 16 -16.76 36.93 15.80
N ASN A 17 -16.67 35.62 15.50
CA ASN A 17 -15.54 34.90 14.94
C ASN A 17 -15.93 34.16 13.65
N ALA A 18 -16.58 34.81 12.68
CA ALA A 18 -16.67 34.28 11.31
C ALA A 18 -15.27 34.38 10.67
N GLY A 19 -14.36 33.54 11.16
CA GLY A 19 -12.93 33.55 10.89
C GLY A 19 -12.57 33.28 9.43
N VAL A 20 -11.28 33.36 9.14
CA VAL A 20 -10.72 32.87 7.87
C VAL A 20 -11.16 31.41 7.69
N LEU A 21 -11.82 31.10 6.58
CA LEU A 21 -12.17 29.72 6.25
C LEU A 21 -11.13 29.19 5.28
N ASN A 22 -10.39 28.18 5.74
CA ASN A 22 -9.44 27.44 4.92
C ASN A 22 -10.03 26.07 4.59
N GLY A 23 -9.80 25.58 3.37
CA GLY A 23 -10.16 24.24 2.93
C GLY A 23 -8.94 23.51 2.40
N LEU A 24 -8.80 22.22 2.71
CA LEU A 24 -7.71 21.37 2.23
C LEU A 24 -8.28 20.31 1.29
N ILE A 25 -7.70 20.20 0.10
CA ILE A 25 -8.01 19.16 -0.87
C ILE A 25 -6.83 18.21 -0.94
N LEU A 26 -7.10 16.91 -0.84
CA LEU A 26 -6.16 15.82 -0.99
C LEU A 26 -6.59 14.95 -2.18
N ALA A 27 -5.69 14.71 -3.12
CA ALA A 27 -5.95 13.87 -4.28
C ALA A 27 -4.83 12.83 -4.46
N ASN A 28 -5.19 11.56 -4.22
CA ASN A 28 -4.27 10.43 -4.37
C ASN A 28 -4.56 9.66 -5.67
N GLY A 29 -3.52 9.07 -6.26
CA GLY A 29 -3.65 8.29 -7.50
C GLY A 29 -2.78 7.04 -7.51
N GLY A 30 -3.15 6.06 -8.34
CA GLY A 30 -2.48 4.76 -8.45
C GLY A 30 -2.60 3.94 -7.16
N VAL A 31 -1.53 3.24 -6.79
CA VAL A 31 -1.40 2.50 -5.51
C VAL A 31 -0.69 3.35 -4.46
N LEU A 32 -1.24 4.56 -4.22
CA LEU A 32 -0.61 5.63 -3.43
C LEU A 32 0.74 6.10 -4.01
N THR A 33 0.90 6.01 -5.33
CA THR A 33 2.13 6.44 -6.03
C THR A 33 2.16 7.95 -6.27
N TYR A 34 0.99 8.60 -6.25
CA TYR A 34 0.86 10.05 -6.43
C TYR A 34 -0.01 10.63 -5.32
N GLN A 35 0.42 11.77 -4.78
CA GLN A 35 -0.33 12.55 -3.81
C GLN A 35 -0.21 14.03 -4.16
N HIS A 36 -1.35 14.71 -4.26
CA HIS A 36 -1.45 16.15 -4.51
C HIS A 36 -2.26 16.81 -3.40
N VAL A 37 -1.84 18.02 -3.03
CA VAL A 37 -2.45 18.79 -1.94
C VAL A 37 -2.66 20.23 -2.38
N VAL A 38 -3.86 20.78 -2.15
CA VAL A 38 -4.17 22.19 -2.37
C VAL A 38 -4.85 22.77 -1.13
N CYS A 39 -4.35 23.91 -0.65
CA CYS A 39 -4.98 24.69 0.41
C CYS A 39 -5.69 25.91 -0.20
N LEU A 40 -6.99 26.05 0.08
CA LEU A 40 -7.85 27.13 -0.38
C LEU A 40 -8.20 28.03 0.81
N SER A 41 -8.32 29.33 0.59
CA SER A 41 -8.73 30.28 1.64
C SER A 41 -9.72 31.32 1.10
N THR A 42 -10.59 31.83 1.97
CA THR A 42 -11.44 32.99 1.67
C THR A 42 -10.71 34.32 1.77
N LYS A 43 -9.47 34.34 2.27
CA LYS A 43 -8.60 35.52 2.34
C LYS A 43 -7.33 35.33 1.51
N PRO A 44 -6.74 36.41 0.97
CA PRO A 44 -5.40 36.36 0.40
C PRO A 44 -4.39 35.99 1.49
N ARG A 45 -3.19 35.57 1.08
CA ARG A 45 -2.11 35.29 2.03
C ARG A 45 -1.80 36.52 2.87
N SER A 46 -1.73 36.34 4.19
CA SER A 46 -1.42 37.42 5.13
C SER A 46 0.03 37.89 5.08
N ASP A 47 0.93 37.07 4.52
CA ASP A 47 2.36 37.37 4.39
C ASP A 47 2.70 38.16 3.11
N GLY A 48 1.70 38.46 2.26
CA GLY A 48 1.87 39.23 1.03
C GLY A 48 2.72 38.55 -0.05
N LYS A 49 3.17 37.30 0.15
CA LYS A 49 4.00 36.57 -0.80
C LYS A 49 3.17 36.01 -1.94
N GLU A 50 3.79 35.83 -3.10
CA GLU A 50 3.16 35.16 -4.23
C GLU A 50 2.92 33.67 -3.94
N TYR A 51 1.98 33.07 -4.68
CA TYR A 51 1.82 31.62 -4.71
C TYR A 51 2.95 31.00 -5.52
N GLN A 52 3.39 29.81 -5.12
CA GLN A 52 4.46 29.09 -5.79
C GLN A 52 4.02 28.71 -7.22
N ASN A 53 4.92 28.86 -8.19
CA ASN A 53 4.64 28.56 -9.60
C ASN A 53 4.81 27.06 -9.95
N GLY A 54 4.84 26.17 -8.94
CA GLY A 54 5.10 24.75 -9.12
C GLY A 54 5.14 23.99 -7.80
N ASN A 55 5.33 22.67 -7.89
CA ASN A 55 5.50 21.81 -6.72
C ASN A 55 6.80 22.18 -5.97
N PRO A 56 6.74 22.62 -4.70
CA PRO A 56 7.94 22.97 -3.93
C PRO A 56 8.74 21.73 -3.49
N CYS A 57 8.15 20.54 -3.56
CA CYS A 57 8.83 19.30 -3.22
C CYS A 57 9.74 18.86 -4.36
N ALA A 58 10.80 18.13 -4.01
CA ALA A 58 11.64 17.47 -4.99
C ALA A 58 10.80 16.56 -5.90
N SER A 59 11.11 16.53 -7.20
CA SER A 59 10.46 15.62 -8.17
C SER A 59 10.65 14.15 -7.81
N ILE A 60 11.73 13.85 -7.07
CA ILE A 60 12.04 12.54 -6.51
C ILE A 60 12.22 12.76 -5.02
N VAL A 61 11.32 12.20 -4.21
CA VAL A 61 11.62 11.98 -2.80
C VAL A 61 12.62 10.84 -2.78
N GLN A 62 13.90 11.12 -2.52
CA GLN A 62 14.89 10.08 -2.24
C GLN A 62 14.32 9.24 -1.09
N SER A 63 13.90 8.00 -1.38
CA SER A 63 13.44 7.12 -0.32
C SER A 63 14.61 6.93 0.64
N VAL A 64 14.35 6.99 1.94
CA VAL A 64 15.35 6.78 2.99
C VAL A 64 15.70 5.29 3.10
N THR A 65 15.76 4.58 1.98
CA THR A 65 16.02 3.15 1.91
C THR A 65 17.29 2.93 1.12
N SER A 66 18.38 3.03 1.88
CA SER A 66 19.62 2.29 1.74
C SER A 66 20.55 2.68 0.59
N ASN A 67 21.82 2.86 0.95
CA ASN A 67 22.97 2.99 0.06
C ASN A 67 23.25 1.75 -0.81
N ASP A 68 22.27 0.87 -1.03
CA ASP A 68 22.45 -0.37 -1.78
C ASP A 68 22.26 -0.13 -3.26
N LYS A 69 23.37 0.21 -3.91
CA LYS A 69 23.45 0.53 -5.33
C LYS A 69 23.03 -0.56 -6.31
N ASN A 70 22.57 -1.77 -5.91
CA ASN A 70 22.42 -2.85 -6.91
C ASN A 70 21.54 -4.06 -6.57
N ASP A 71 20.59 -4.01 -5.64
CA ASP A 71 19.71 -5.17 -5.43
C ASP A 71 18.24 -4.74 -5.33
N LEU A 72 17.43 -5.19 -6.28
CA LEU A 72 15.97 -5.12 -6.12
C LEU A 72 15.63 -5.82 -4.81
N ASP A 73 15.00 -5.10 -3.88
CA ASP A 73 14.57 -5.58 -2.57
C ASP A 73 13.46 -6.65 -2.66
N ILE A 74 13.13 -7.12 -3.87
CA ILE A 74 12.06 -8.06 -4.19
C ILE A 74 12.65 -9.24 -4.99
N VAL A 75 12.53 -10.41 -4.40
CA VAL A 75 12.73 -11.71 -5.04
C VAL A 75 11.51 -11.97 -5.94
N GLY A 76 11.64 -11.60 -7.22
CA GLY A 76 10.71 -12.02 -8.27
C GLY A 76 10.78 -13.53 -8.51
N SER A 77 10.03 -14.04 -9.48
CA SER A 77 10.13 -15.45 -9.91
C SER A 77 11.57 -15.82 -10.28
N GLU A 78 12.40 -14.89 -10.76
CA GLU A 78 13.81 -15.16 -11.08
C GLU A 78 14.71 -15.32 -9.84
N GLY A 79 14.34 -14.70 -8.70
CA GLY A 79 15.17 -14.68 -7.50
C GLY A 79 15.01 -15.91 -6.59
N VAL A 80 13.88 -16.61 -6.68
CA VAL A 80 13.70 -17.90 -6.02
C VAL A 80 14.39 -18.94 -6.90
N LYS A 81 15.66 -19.28 -6.61
CA LYS A 81 16.29 -20.44 -7.26
C LYS A 81 15.40 -21.68 -7.04
N ASN A 82 15.41 -22.63 -7.96
CA ASN A 82 14.66 -23.89 -7.84
C ASN A 82 14.85 -24.46 -6.42
N GLY A 83 13.75 -24.63 -5.68
CA GLY A 83 13.78 -25.05 -4.28
C GLY A 83 12.66 -24.44 -3.44
N VAL A 84 12.66 -24.81 -2.17
CA VAL A 84 11.71 -24.34 -1.15
C VAL A 84 12.46 -23.44 -0.17
N TRP A 85 11.87 -22.29 0.14
CA TRP A 85 12.47 -21.25 0.98
C TRP A 85 11.57 -20.93 2.16
N GLU A 86 12.17 -20.51 3.28
CA GLU A 86 11.42 -20.02 4.43
C GLU A 86 11.26 -18.50 4.38
N GLY A 87 10.06 -18.03 4.72
CA GLY A 87 9.78 -16.60 4.81
C GLY A 87 8.77 -16.28 5.89
N ILE A 88 8.62 -14.98 6.14
CA ILE A 88 7.74 -14.39 7.14
C ILE A 88 6.78 -13.44 6.43
N ILE A 89 5.49 -13.50 6.75
CA ILE A 89 4.46 -12.62 6.18
C ILE A 89 4.68 -11.17 6.68
N GLU A 90 4.86 -10.23 5.75
CA GLU A 90 4.94 -8.78 6.02
C GLU A 90 3.56 -8.12 5.83
N THR A 91 2.83 -8.49 4.76
CA THR A 91 1.43 -8.13 4.53
C THR A 91 0.76 -9.12 3.58
N TYR A 92 -0.57 -9.17 3.59
CA TYR A 92 -1.32 -10.01 2.67
C TYR A 92 -2.69 -9.42 2.36
N THR A 93 -3.30 -9.92 1.30
CA THR A 93 -4.72 -9.69 1.02
C THR A 93 -5.34 -10.95 0.43
N VAL A 94 -6.66 -11.07 0.55
CA VAL A 94 -7.43 -12.19 -0.01
C VAL A 94 -8.50 -11.62 -0.93
N GLN A 95 -8.54 -12.14 -2.15
CA GLN A 95 -9.60 -11.86 -3.10
C GLN A 95 -10.77 -12.81 -2.82
N PHE A 96 -11.94 -12.22 -2.58
CA PHE A 96 -13.21 -12.94 -2.45
C PHE A 96 -14.01 -12.90 -3.76
N SER A 97 -14.76 -13.97 -4.01
CA SER A 97 -15.74 -14.03 -5.09
C SER A 97 -16.95 -13.13 -4.78
N ARG A 98 -17.80 -12.88 -5.78
CA ARG A 98 -19.10 -12.21 -5.58
C ARG A 98 -20.06 -12.99 -4.69
N LYS A 99 -19.78 -14.28 -4.43
CA LYS A 99 -20.54 -15.14 -3.51
C LYS A 99 -19.94 -15.17 -2.09
N ASN A 100 -18.99 -14.28 -1.80
CA ASN A 100 -18.30 -14.20 -0.51
C ASN A 100 -17.43 -15.43 -0.19
N GLU A 101 -16.84 -16.06 -1.21
CA GLU A 101 -15.94 -17.22 -1.06
C GLU A 101 -14.49 -16.81 -1.34
N PRO A 102 -13.51 -17.18 -0.49
CA PRO A 102 -12.09 -16.93 -0.77
C PRO A 102 -11.65 -17.63 -2.07
N GLN A 103 -11.12 -16.87 -3.04
CA GLN A 103 -10.67 -17.43 -4.33
C GLN A 103 -9.16 -17.56 -4.41
N THR A 104 -8.43 -16.54 -3.97
CA THR A 104 -6.96 -16.53 -3.99
C THR A 104 -6.44 -15.54 -2.96
N GLY A 105 -5.23 -15.79 -2.46
CA GLY A 105 -4.54 -14.89 -1.55
C GLY A 105 -3.22 -14.43 -2.15
N PHE A 106 -2.81 -13.23 -1.78
CA PHE A 106 -1.56 -12.61 -2.19
C PHE A 106 -0.76 -12.26 -0.94
N VAL A 107 0.49 -12.70 -0.90
CA VAL A 107 1.40 -12.52 0.24
C VAL A 107 2.60 -11.73 -0.22
N VAL A 108 2.89 -10.65 0.50
CA VAL A 108 4.19 -10.00 0.52
C VAL A 108 4.87 -10.39 1.82
N GLY A 109 6.06 -10.95 1.73
CA GLY A 109 6.81 -11.36 2.91
C GLY A 109 8.29 -11.14 2.73
N ARG A 110 9.08 -11.56 3.72
CA ARG A 110 10.55 -11.51 3.69
C ARG A 110 11.13 -12.89 3.84
N LEU A 111 12.15 -13.21 3.03
CA LEU A 111 12.91 -14.44 3.19
C LEU A 111 13.71 -14.40 4.48
N LYS A 112 13.67 -15.46 5.29
CA LYS A 112 14.37 -15.49 6.59
C LYS A 112 15.89 -15.37 6.44
N GLN A 113 16.45 -15.95 5.38
CA GLN A 113 17.91 -15.99 5.18
C GLN A 113 18.48 -14.66 4.69
N THR A 114 17.78 -13.94 3.82
CA THR A 114 18.31 -12.74 3.14
C THR A 114 17.63 -11.44 3.55
N GLY A 115 16.46 -11.49 4.19
CA GLY A 115 15.64 -10.31 4.49
C GLY A 115 14.96 -9.66 3.28
N LYS A 116 15.30 -10.08 2.04
CA LYS A 116 14.69 -9.58 0.81
C LYS A 116 13.20 -9.93 0.77
N ARG A 117 12.38 -9.04 0.21
CA ARG A 117 10.94 -9.28 0.06
C ARG A 117 10.66 -10.34 -1.00
N PHE A 118 9.53 -11.00 -0.93
CA PHE A 118 8.98 -11.84 -1.99
C PHE A 118 7.51 -11.50 -2.20
N LEU A 119 7.00 -11.81 -3.40
CA LEU A 119 5.58 -11.82 -3.72
C LEU A 119 5.17 -13.25 -4.08
N ALA A 120 4.08 -13.74 -3.49
CA ALA A 120 3.57 -15.09 -3.73
C ALA A 120 2.04 -15.15 -3.71
N ASN A 121 1.48 -16.06 -4.50
CA ASN A 121 0.08 -16.47 -4.39
C ASN A 121 -0.04 -17.55 -3.30
N VAL A 122 -1.19 -17.66 -2.67
CA VAL A 122 -1.46 -18.77 -1.75
C VAL A 122 -1.56 -20.09 -2.51
N ALA A 123 -0.85 -21.11 -2.02
CA ALA A 123 -0.71 -22.40 -2.70
C ALA A 123 -1.96 -23.29 -2.64
N ASP A 124 -2.69 -23.25 -1.53
CA ASP A 124 -3.72 -24.24 -1.22
C ASP A 124 -4.89 -23.66 -0.41
N SER A 125 -6.02 -24.37 -0.41
CA SER A 125 -7.25 -23.92 0.25
C SER A 125 -7.13 -23.85 1.78
N LYS A 126 -6.28 -24.68 2.41
CA LYS A 126 -6.08 -24.68 3.86
C LYS A 126 -5.32 -23.43 4.29
N THR A 127 -4.23 -23.11 3.60
CA THR A 127 -3.49 -21.85 3.76
C THR A 127 -4.42 -20.66 3.49
N LEU A 128 -5.26 -20.70 2.45
CA LEU A 128 -6.19 -19.62 2.11
C LEU A 128 -7.23 -19.38 3.22
N ARG A 129 -7.82 -20.44 3.78
CA ARG A 129 -8.74 -20.36 4.92
C ARG A 129 -8.05 -19.78 6.16
N ASN A 130 -6.81 -20.19 6.43
CA ASN A 130 -6.02 -19.66 7.54
C ASN A 130 -5.80 -18.13 7.42
N LEU A 131 -5.65 -17.59 6.20
CA LEU A 131 -5.50 -16.13 6.00
C LEU A 131 -6.79 -15.33 6.23
N VAL A 132 -7.96 -15.91 5.92
CA VAL A 132 -9.29 -15.26 6.04
C VAL A 132 -9.84 -15.27 7.46
N LYS A 133 -9.33 -16.19 8.28
CA LYS A 133 -9.73 -16.52 9.66
C LYS A 133 -11.06 -17.27 9.83
N GLU A 134 -10.88 -18.50 10.33
CA GLU A 134 -11.71 -19.15 11.36
C GLU A 134 -11.02 -19.17 12.75
N SER A 135 -9.81 -18.59 12.94
CA SER A 135 -9.11 -18.55 14.24
C SER A 135 -8.66 -17.14 14.66
N GLU A 136 -8.60 -16.85 15.96
CA GLU A 136 -8.27 -15.52 16.51
C GLU A 136 -6.81 -15.08 16.30
N GLU A 137 -5.95 -15.92 15.74
CA GLU A 137 -4.50 -15.72 15.72
C GLU A 137 -4.00 -14.68 14.71
N GLU A 138 -3.10 -13.78 15.13
CA GLU A 138 -2.42 -12.82 14.24
C GLU A 138 -1.64 -13.54 13.13
N ILE A 139 -1.77 -13.08 11.88
CA ILE A 139 -1.16 -13.70 10.70
C ILE A 139 0.13 -12.98 10.27
N ILE A 140 0.19 -11.67 10.44
CA ILE A 140 1.40 -10.89 10.15
C ILE A 140 2.52 -11.36 11.09
N GLY A 141 3.72 -11.58 10.54
CA GLY A 141 4.85 -12.13 11.28
C GLY A 141 4.89 -13.66 11.37
N LYS A 142 3.86 -14.38 10.89
CA LYS A 142 3.92 -15.84 10.82
C LYS A 142 4.87 -16.33 9.73
N GLY A 143 5.55 -17.44 10.03
CA GLY A 143 6.44 -18.13 9.11
C GLY A 143 5.69 -19.08 8.17
N GLY A 144 6.24 -19.26 6.98
CA GLY A 144 5.77 -20.26 6.01
C GLY A 144 6.83 -20.56 4.95
N TRP A 145 6.41 -21.31 3.93
CA TRP A 145 7.25 -21.82 2.87
C TRP A 145 6.89 -21.19 1.54
N ILE A 146 7.91 -20.91 0.73
CA ILE A 146 7.82 -20.28 -0.59
C ILE A 146 8.49 -21.19 -1.61
N TRP A 147 7.81 -21.48 -2.70
CA TRP A 147 8.36 -22.26 -3.82
C TRP A 147 7.78 -21.77 -5.15
N LYS A 148 8.32 -22.24 -6.27
CA LYS A 148 7.77 -21.92 -7.60
C LYS A 148 6.63 -22.86 -7.96
N GLU A 149 5.61 -22.32 -8.61
CA GLU A 149 4.61 -23.11 -9.34
C GLU A 149 5.30 -23.92 -10.44
N GLU A 150 4.74 -25.09 -10.81
CA GLU A 150 5.36 -26.02 -11.78
C GLU A 150 5.68 -25.36 -13.14
N ASP A 151 4.86 -24.40 -13.57
CA ASP A 151 5.08 -23.66 -14.81
C ASP A 151 6.08 -22.49 -14.68
N GLY A 152 6.59 -22.26 -13.46
CA GLY A 152 7.56 -21.22 -13.12
C GLY A 152 7.02 -19.79 -13.16
N LYS A 153 5.72 -19.57 -13.44
CA LYS A 153 5.18 -18.22 -13.63
C LYS A 153 5.02 -17.45 -12.32
N ARG A 154 4.80 -18.15 -11.21
CA ARG A 154 4.49 -17.54 -9.92
C ARG A 154 5.20 -18.25 -8.77
N ASN A 155 5.41 -17.50 -7.69
CA ASN A 155 5.74 -18.10 -6.41
C ASN A 155 4.45 -18.47 -5.67
N LEU A 156 4.50 -19.56 -4.92
CA LEU A 156 3.44 -20.06 -4.06
C LEU A 156 3.87 -19.96 -2.60
N PHE A 157 2.93 -19.64 -1.72
CA PHE A 157 3.10 -19.60 -0.27
C PHE A 157 2.17 -20.61 0.42
N GLY A 158 2.72 -21.37 1.37
CA GLY A 158 1.97 -22.29 2.23
C GLY A 158 2.48 -22.26 3.67
N PHE A 159 1.59 -22.46 4.64
CA PHE A 159 2.01 -22.67 6.04
C PHE A 159 2.68 -24.03 6.24
N GLU A 160 2.29 -25.02 5.42
CA GLU A 160 2.92 -26.32 5.36
C GLU A 160 3.90 -26.34 4.20
N ARG A 161 5.02 -27.06 4.38
CA ARG A 161 6.01 -27.23 3.32
C ARG A 161 5.32 -27.99 2.19
N GLY A 162 5.29 -27.40 0.99
CA GLY A 162 4.66 -28.02 -0.19
C GLY A 162 5.09 -29.47 -0.31
N ALA A 163 4.15 -30.38 -0.02
CA ALA A 163 4.39 -31.81 -0.15
C ALA A 163 4.42 -32.12 -1.65
N SER A 164 5.51 -32.73 -2.11
CA SER A 164 5.83 -33.09 -3.50
C SER A 164 6.46 -31.94 -4.31
N LEU A 165 7.77 -31.76 -4.14
CA LEU A 165 8.68 -31.50 -5.26
C LEU A 165 9.24 -32.85 -5.72
#